data_AF-A0A7Y3I1A9-F1
#
_entry.id   AF-A0A7Y3I1A9-F1
#
_cell.length_a   1.000
_cell.length_b   1.000
_cell.length_c   1.000
_cell.angle_alpha   90.00
_cell.angle_beta   90.00
_cell.angle_gamma   90.00
#
_symmetry.space_group_name_H-M   'P 1'
#
loop_
_entity.id
_entity.type
_entity.pdbx_description
1 polymer ?
#
loop_
_entity_poly.entity_id
_entity_poly.type
_entity_poly.pdbx_seq_one_letter_code
_entity_poly.pdbx_strand_id
1 'polypeptide(L)'
;MESAVAVPGLDVHVYSRPYHDEAAGGDVLYVSSCGTGRIARILVADVAGHGEKVADIARVLRDLMRRFINYVDQTAFVFALNRAFAAAATDGRFATAVAATYWSATDCLTATNAGHPRPVWYCAERGAWKILKDDDDPAGEPVSANLPLGVIDLTEYDHITVRIAPGDVVLFYTDSIIEAREPGGQMLGERGLVQMLGDLDAKRPQDLVRQLVDRVAAFRGGQEPDDDLTVLAMVCTGQKPPRPVREKMRSSTLFARALIARLRDGRTPVPWPEVSVVNMLGAFIRPINRRWGGRLREGEVRTGAAARRPR
;
A
#
# COMPACT_ATOMS: atom_id res chain seq x y z
N MET A 1 21.23 1.32 5.75
CA MET A 1 20.75 0.10 6.43
C MET A 1 19.89 -0.70 5.46
N GLU A 2 20.25 -1.95 5.21
CA GLU A 2 19.40 -2.91 4.49
C GLU A 2 18.80 -3.90 5.48
N SER A 3 17.50 -4.11 5.44
CA SER A 3 16.83 -5.10 6.30
C SER A 3 15.67 -5.76 5.59
N ALA A 4 15.38 -7.00 5.98
CA ALA A 4 14.22 -7.73 5.52
C ALA A 4 13.40 -8.19 6.72
N VAL A 5 12.08 -7.98 6.66
CA VAL A 5 11.14 -8.38 7.69
C VAL A 5 10.04 -9.21 7.04
N ALA A 6 9.90 -10.46 7.46
CA ALA A 6 8.79 -11.31 7.05
C ALA A 6 7.62 -11.16 8.03
N VAL A 7 6.43 -10.88 7.51
CA VAL A 7 5.17 -10.91 8.26
C VAL A 7 4.17 -11.83 7.55
N PRO A 8 3.15 -12.37 8.23
CA PRO A 8 2.21 -13.27 7.56
C PRO A 8 1.55 -12.65 6.32
N GLY A 9 1.89 -13.21 5.16
CA GLY A 9 1.38 -12.79 3.85
C GLY A 9 2.23 -11.74 3.14
N LEU A 10 3.25 -11.18 3.78
CA LEU A 10 4.12 -10.16 3.19
C LEU A 10 5.60 -10.39 3.51
N ASP A 11 6.45 -10.18 2.50
CA ASP A 11 7.88 -9.95 2.71
C ASP A 11 8.15 -8.45 2.53
N VAL A 12 8.86 -7.86 3.49
CA VAL A 12 9.16 -6.42 3.47
C VAL A 12 10.66 -6.23 3.39
N HIS A 13 11.11 -5.46 2.41
CA HIS A 13 12.52 -5.09 2.22
C HIS A 13 12.68 -3.59 2.38
N VAL A 14 13.74 -3.19 3.06
CA VAL A 14 13.97 -1.81 3.44
C VAL A 14 15.38 -1.42 3.07
N TYR A 15 15.49 -0.29 2.38
CA TYR A 15 16.72 0.48 2.25
C TYR A 15 16.49 1.84 2.88
N SER A 16 17.37 2.25 3.78
CA SER A 16 17.34 3.59 4.36
C SER A 16 18.76 4.11 4.57
N ARG A 17 19.03 5.34 4.13
CA ARG A 17 20.31 6.05 4.29
C ARG A 17 20.03 7.47 4.81
N PRO A 18 20.50 7.82 6.02
CA PRO A 18 20.42 9.19 6.51
C PRO A 18 21.24 10.16 5.66
N TYR A 19 20.86 11.42 5.67
CA TYR A 19 21.61 12.52 5.08
C TYR A 19 23.00 12.66 5.73
N HIS A 20 24.02 12.93 4.90
CA HIS A 20 25.41 13.19 5.30
C HIS A 20 26.01 12.23 6.36
N ASP A 21 25.71 10.94 6.28
CA ASP A 21 26.20 9.91 7.23
C ASP A 21 25.87 10.22 8.70
N GLU A 22 24.82 11.00 8.97
CA GLU A 22 24.37 11.28 10.33
C GLU A 22 23.91 9.99 11.05
N ALA A 23 24.05 9.98 12.38
CA ALA A 23 23.69 8.82 13.20
C ALA A 23 22.18 8.50 13.19
N ALA A 24 21.33 9.48 12.84
CA ALA A 24 19.89 9.34 12.74
C ALA A 24 19.31 10.38 11.77
N GLY A 25 18.32 9.95 10.98
CA GLY A 25 17.54 10.80 10.08
C GLY A 25 16.16 11.18 10.64
N GLY A 26 15.44 12.03 9.91
CA GLY A 26 14.04 12.38 10.12
C GLY A 26 13.05 11.31 9.66
N ASP A 27 13.50 10.38 8.83
CA ASP A 27 12.70 9.27 8.33
C ASP A 27 12.26 8.28 9.43
N VAL A 28 10.96 7.98 9.44
CA VAL A 28 10.31 7.03 10.31
C VAL A 28 9.76 5.87 9.52
N LEU A 29 10.37 4.70 9.74
CA LEU A 29 9.85 3.44 9.27
C LEU A 29 9.21 2.63 10.41
N TYR A 30 8.02 2.11 10.16
CA TYR A 30 7.36 1.19 11.07
C TYR A 30 6.73 0.02 10.31
N VAL A 31 7.06 -1.21 10.69
CA VAL A 31 6.42 -2.42 10.19
C VAL A 31 6.04 -3.28 11.38
N SER A 32 4.79 -3.73 11.43
CA SER A 32 4.32 -4.60 12.50
C SER A 32 3.29 -5.61 12.02
N SER A 33 3.23 -6.75 12.70
CA SER A 33 2.18 -7.75 12.53
C SER A 33 1.33 -7.85 13.79
N CYS A 34 0.01 -7.85 13.60
CA CYS A 34 -0.98 -7.70 14.67
C CYS A 34 -2.07 -8.76 14.53
N GLY A 35 -2.80 -9.00 15.63
CA GLY A 35 -3.96 -9.88 15.63
C GLY A 35 -3.68 -11.29 15.11
N THR A 36 -2.58 -11.91 15.57
CA THR A 36 -2.09 -13.25 15.12
C THR A 36 -1.77 -13.33 13.62
N GLY A 37 -1.25 -12.25 13.02
CA GLY A 37 -0.91 -12.23 11.59
C GLY A 37 -2.05 -11.83 10.67
N ARG A 38 -3.16 -11.31 11.21
CA ARG A 38 -4.33 -10.88 10.43
C ARG A 38 -4.15 -9.50 9.81
N ILE A 39 -3.40 -8.66 10.51
CA ILE A 39 -3.17 -7.26 10.18
C ILE A 39 -1.67 -7.07 10.12
N ALA A 40 -1.17 -6.55 9.01
CA ALA A 40 0.14 -5.92 9.00
C ALA A 40 -0.05 -4.41 8.87
N ARG A 41 0.73 -3.64 9.63
CA ARG A 41 0.74 -2.18 9.54
C ARG A 41 2.10 -1.70 9.10
N ILE A 42 2.07 -0.74 8.19
CA ILE A 42 3.22 -0.11 7.59
C ILE A 42 3.06 1.39 7.77
N LEU A 43 4.13 2.07 8.17
CA LEU A 43 4.26 3.52 8.12
C LEU A 43 5.60 3.85 7.48
N VAL A 44 5.57 4.73 6.49
CA VAL A 44 6.72 5.52 6.07
C VAL A 44 6.33 6.96 6.34
N ALA A 45 7.16 7.69 7.06
CA ALA A 45 6.93 9.09 7.35
C ALA A 45 8.24 9.85 7.36
N ASP A 46 8.19 11.11 7.00
CA ASP A 46 9.30 12.04 7.09
C ASP A 46 8.87 13.22 7.99
N VAL A 47 9.71 13.51 8.98
CA VAL A 47 9.45 14.52 10.00
C VAL A 47 10.21 15.78 9.64
N ALA A 48 9.48 16.88 9.48
CA ALA A 48 10.08 18.16 9.07
C ALA A 48 11.16 18.65 10.07
N GLY A 49 12.35 18.92 9.53
CA GLY A 49 13.51 19.49 10.25
C GLY A 49 14.73 18.56 10.24
N HIS A 50 15.81 18.95 10.96
CA HIS A 50 17.00 18.10 11.14
C HIS A 50 17.49 18.09 12.61
N GLY A 51 18.28 17.07 12.98
CA GLY A 51 18.96 16.95 14.28
C GLY A 51 18.17 16.27 15.41
N GLU A 52 18.68 16.33 16.65
CA GLU A 52 18.19 15.54 17.80
C GLU A 52 16.69 15.71 18.09
N LYS A 53 16.17 16.93 17.91
CA LYS A 53 14.75 17.21 18.18
C LYS A 53 13.81 16.48 17.20
N VAL A 54 14.28 16.14 15.99
CA VAL A 54 13.53 15.36 15.01
C VAL A 54 13.49 13.90 15.43
N ALA A 55 14.61 13.36 15.91
CA ALA A 55 14.69 11.99 16.41
C ALA A 55 13.70 11.73 17.57
N ASP A 56 13.46 12.73 18.43
CA ASP A 56 12.45 12.63 19.49
C ASP A 56 11.02 12.55 18.95
N ILE A 57 10.68 13.37 17.94
CA ILE A 57 9.36 13.36 17.29
C ILE A 57 9.15 12.05 16.53
N ALA A 58 10.18 11.57 15.84
CA ALA A 58 10.20 10.25 15.21
C ALA A 58 9.89 9.13 16.23
N ARG A 59 10.46 9.22 17.45
CA ARG A 59 10.19 8.27 18.54
C ARG A 59 8.74 8.35 19.00
N VAL A 60 8.21 9.56 19.20
CA VAL A 60 6.80 9.77 19.55
C VAL A 60 5.88 9.13 18.50
N LEU A 61 6.15 9.34 17.21
CA LEU A 61 5.35 8.77 16.13
C LEU A 61 5.36 7.23 16.18
N ARG A 62 6.53 6.61 16.39
CA ARG A 62 6.66 5.15 16.56
C ARG A 62 5.87 4.62 17.77
N ASP A 63 5.86 5.36 18.88
CA ASP A 63 5.11 4.97 20.07
C ASP A 63 3.60 5.12 19.89
N LEU A 64 3.14 6.15 19.17
CA LEU A 64 1.73 6.29 18.78
C LEU A 64 1.29 5.19 17.82
N MET A 65 2.14 4.80 16.86
CA MET A 65 1.88 3.64 15.99
C MET A 65 1.65 2.36 16.79
N ARG A 66 2.49 2.12 17.80
CA ARG A 66 2.34 0.99 18.74
C ARG A 66 1.06 1.11 19.56
N ARG A 67 0.75 2.29 20.08
CA ARG A 67 -0.44 2.55 20.89
C ARG A 67 -1.73 2.24 20.12
N PHE A 68 -1.82 2.67 18.86
CA PHE A 68 -3.03 2.54 18.06
C PHE A 68 -3.07 1.30 17.17
N ILE A 69 -2.09 0.40 17.29
CA ILE A 69 -1.89 -0.80 16.47
C ILE A 69 -3.12 -1.71 16.33
N ASN A 70 -4.01 -1.71 17.32
CA ASN A 70 -5.18 -2.60 17.40
C ASN A 70 -6.46 -2.01 16.80
N TYR A 71 -6.45 -0.77 16.29
CA TYR A 71 -7.59 -0.25 15.54
C TYR A 71 -7.82 -1.09 14.27
N VAL A 72 -9.05 -1.57 14.09
CA VAL A 72 -9.44 -2.33 12.89
C VAL A 72 -9.78 -1.40 11.73
N ASP A 73 -10.39 -0.26 12.03
CA ASP A 73 -10.75 0.71 10.99
C ASP A 73 -9.57 1.64 10.69
N GLN A 74 -9.21 1.76 9.41
CA GLN A 74 -8.10 2.57 8.95
C GLN A 74 -8.34 4.07 9.22
N THR A 75 -9.55 4.56 8.95
CA THR A 75 -9.89 5.97 9.11
C THR A 75 -9.78 6.37 10.58
N ALA A 76 -10.39 5.60 11.48
CA ALA A 76 -10.31 5.81 12.92
C ALA A 76 -8.87 5.69 13.44
N PHE A 77 -8.07 4.78 12.88
CA PHE A 77 -6.67 4.65 13.22
C PHE A 77 -5.87 5.91 12.88
N VAL A 78 -5.92 6.38 11.62
CA VAL A 78 -5.13 7.54 11.19
C VAL A 78 -5.63 8.82 11.84
N PHE A 79 -6.95 8.96 12.04
CA PHE A 79 -7.52 10.08 12.80
C PHE A 79 -6.98 10.12 14.24
N ALA A 80 -6.99 8.99 14.95
CA ALA A 80 -6.46 8.91 16.31
C ALA A 80 -4.94 9.16 16.36
N LEU A 81 -4.21 8.66 15.36
CA LEU A 81 -2.77 8.89 15.20
C LEU A 81 -2.47 10.38 15.03
N ASN A 82 -3.12 11.03 14.06
CA ASN A 82 -2.95 12.45 13.76
C ASN A 82 -3.28 13.32 14.98
N ARG A 83 -4.43 13.10 15.62
CA ARG A 83 -4.84 13.87 16.80
C ARG A 83 -3.85 13.76 17.95
N ALA A 84 -3.36 12.55 18.22
CA ALA A 84 -2.38 12.32 19.27
C ALA A 84 -1.00 12.89 18.91
N PHE A 85 -0.62 12.82 17.64
CA PHE A 85 0.63 13.38 17.14
C PHE A 85 0.61 14.91 17.20
N ALA A 86 -0.48 15.55 16.76
CA ALA A 86 -0.68 17.01 16.86
C ALA A 86 -0.59 17.51 18.31
N ALA A 87 -1.11 16.74 19.28
CA ALA A 87 -1.01 17.08 20.69
C ALA A 87 0.39 16.92 21.28
N ALA A 88 1.23 16.06 20.69
CA ALA A 88 2.57 15.76 21.18
C ALA A 88 3.68 16.55 20.44
N ALA A 89 3.44 16.92 19.19
CA ALA A 89 4.36 17.72 18.38
C ALA A 89 4.30 19.18 18.83
N THR A 90 5.31 19.62 19.57
CA THR A 90 5.47 21.04 19.94
C THR A 90 6.11 21.84 18.79
N ASP A 91 5.99 23.17 18.85
CA ASP A 91 6.66 24.11 17.94
C ASP A 91 6.24 24.03 16.45
N GLY A 92 5.00 23.60 16.18
CA GLY A 92 4.46 23.58 14.80
C GLY A 92 5.07 22.51 13.90
N ARG A 93 5.68 21.46 14.49
CA ARG A 93 6.21 20.33 13.73
C ARG A 93 5.11 19.46 13.18
N PHE A 94 5.36 18.93 12.00
CA PHE A 94 4.49 18.00 11.30
C PHE A 94 5.32 16.87 10.68
N ALA A 95 4.64 15.82 10.25
CA ALA A 95 5.26 14.73 9.53
C ALA A 95 4.44 14.39 8.29
N THR A 96 5.08 14.33 7.13
CA THR A 96 4.46 13.70 5.96
C THR A 96 4.44 12.20 6.21
N ALA A 97 3.35 11.49 5.87
CA ALA A 97 3.29 10.05 6.10
C ALA A 97 2.44 9.29 5.08
N VAL A 98 2.78 8.04 4.83
CA VAL A 98 1.84 7.02 4.34
C VAL A 98 1.67 5.96 5.42
N ALA A 99 0.45 5.83 5.93
CA ALA A 99 0.06 4.75 6.84
C ALA A 99 -0.76 3.70 6.07
N ALA A 100 -0.32 2.45 6.05
CA ALA A 100 -1.00 1.38 5.34
C ALA A 100 -1.31 0.17 6.24
N THR A 101 -2.48 -0.42 6.00
CA THR A 101 -2.95 -1.63 6.66
C THR A 101 -3.20 -2.72 5.64
N TYR A 102 -2.50 -3.85 5.78
CA TYR A 102 -2.74 -5.06 5.01
C TYR A 102 -3.55 -6.07 5.80
N TRP A 103 -4.62 -6.57 5.18
CA TRP A 103 -5.51 -7.59 5.71
C TRP A 103 -5.26 -8.95 5.06
N SER A 104 -4.56 -9.85 5.76
CA SER A 104 -4.27 -11.20 5.25
C SER A 104 -5.52 -12.09 5.08
N ALA A 105 -6.67 -11.65 5.58
CA ALA A 105 -7.95 -12.32 5.38
C ALA A 105 -8.47 -12.16 3.96
N THR A 106 -8.37 -10.95 3.41
CA THR A 106 -8.96 -10.54 2.13
C THR A 106 -7.91 -10.23 1.07
N ASP A 107 -6.64 -10.19 1.46
CA ASP A 107 -5.52 -9.78 0.62
C ASP A 107 -5.69 -8.32 0.14
N CYS A 108 -6.26 -7.46 1.00
CA CYS A 108 -6.47 -6.04 0.74
C CYS A 108 -5.43 -5.19 1.47
N LEU A 109 -4.90 -4.19 0.77
CA LEU A 109 -4.09 -3.11 1.32
C LEU A 109 -4.93 -1.83 1.30
N THR A 110 -5.09 -1.20 2.45
CA THR A 110 -5.65 0.14 2.56
C THR A 110 -4.53 1.10 2.95
N ALA A 111 -4.28 2.13 2.15
CA ALA A 111 -3.25 3.13 2.38
C ALA A 111 -3.87 4.52 2.54
N THR A 112 -3.43 5.24 3.56
CA THR A 112 -3.77 6.63 3.82
C THR A 112 -2.53 7.48 3.62
N ASN A 113 -2.60 8.43 2.71
CA ASN A 113 -1.51 9.37 2.44
C ASN A 113 -1.80 10.67 3.21
N ALA A 114 -0.87 11.13 4.02
CA ALA A 114 -0.88 12.36 4.78
C ALA A 114 0.27 13.27 4.31
N GLY A 115 0.16 13.79 3.08
CA GLY A 115 1.11 14.73 2.50
C GLY A 115 2.44 14.15 2.06
N HIS A 116 2.54 12.83 1.88
CA HIS A 116 3.77 12.11 1.51
C HIS A 116 3.74 11.69 0.03
N PRO A 117 4.88 11.30 -0.59
CA PRO A 117 4.84 10.68 -1.90
C PRO A 117 3.92 9.45 -1.96
N ARG A 118 3.18 9.31 -3.06
CA ARG A 118 2.19 8.24 -3.23
C ARG A 118 2.90 6.90 -3.47
N PRO A 119 2.47 5.79 -2.83
CA PRO A 119 3.04 4.48 -3.11
C PRO A 119 2.87 4.10 -4.58
N VAL A 120 3.81 3.34 -5.12
CA VAL A 120 3.69 2.75 -6.47
C VAL A 120 3.48 1.24 -6.34
N TRP A 121 2.57 0.70 -7.14
CA TRP A 121 2.14 -0.69 -7.10
C TRP A 121 2.46 -1.39 -8.42
N TYR A 122 3.21 -2.48 -8.34
CA TYR A 122 3.42 -3.46 -9.38
C TYR A 122 2.35 -4.55 -9.32
N CYS A 123 1.59 -4.70 -10.40
CA CYS A 123 0.65 -5.80 -10.58
C CYS A 123 1.34 -6.93 -11.34
N ALA A 124 1.59 -8.07 -10.68
CA ALA A 124 2.34 -9.19 -11.26
C ALA A 124 1.61 -9.86 -12.43
N GLU A 125 0.28 -9.87 -12.41
CA GLU A 125 -0.54 -10.41 -13.51
C GLU A 125 -0.37 -9.58 -14.80
N ARG A 126 -0.30 -8.26 -14.66
CA ARG A 126 -0.16 -7.33 -15.80
C ARG A 126 1.29 -7.03 -16.16
N GLY A 127 2.22 -7.30 -15.24
CA GLY A 127 3.63 -6.94 -15.39
C GLY A 127 3.86 -5.43 -15.46
N ALA A 128 3.06 -4.63 -14.76
CA ALA A 128 3.08 -3.17 -14.90
C ALA A 128 3.02 -2.44 -13.55
N TRP A 129 3.73 -1.31 -13.48
CA TRP A 129 3.71 -0.37 -12.36
C TRP A 129 2.63 0.69 -12.55
N LYS A 130 1.98 1.09 -11.46
CA LYS A 130 1.10 2.26 -11.41
C LYS A 130 1.21 2.99 -10.08
N ILE A 131 0.93 4.29 -10.08
CA ILE A 131 0.78 5.06 -8.84
C ILE A 131 -0.51 4.61 -8.14
N LEU A 132 -0.44 4.40 -6.83
CA LEU A 132 -1.59 4.12 -5.99
C LEU A 132 -2.34 5.44 -5.74
N LYS A 133 -3.34 5.71 -6.58
CA LYS A 133 -4.24 6.85 -6.50
C LYS A 133 -5.69 6.41 -6.71
N ASP A 134 -6.66 7.24 -6.34
CA ASP A 134 -8.06 6.98 -6.70
C ASP A 134 -8.23 7.10 -8.22
N ASP A 135 -8.96 6.13 -8.81
CA ASP A 135 -9.21 6.05 -10.25
C ASP A 135 -10.27 7.08 -10.70
N ASP A 136 -11.06 7.66 -9.78
CA ASP A 136 -12.07 8.71 -10.00
C ASP A 136 -11.47 10.13 -10.03
N ASP A 137 -10.26 10.29 -10.54
CA ASP A 137 -9.66 11.61 -10.82
C ASP A 137 -9.71 11.88 -12.33
N PRO A 138 -10.86 12.38 -12.84
CA PRO A 138 -10.99 12.71 -14.24
C PRO A 138 -10.24 14.01 -14.46
N ALA A 139 -9.13 13.92 -15.19
CA ALA A 139 -8.44 15.07 -15.76
C ALA A 139 -7.78 16.05 -14.75
N GLY A 140 -6.89 15.55 -13.89
CA GLY A 140 -5.74 16.34 -13.43
C GLY A 140 -6.06 17.58 -12.59
N GLU A 141 -7.25 17.61 -11.98
CA GLU A 141 -7.52 18.51 -10.87
C GLU A 141 -6.68 18.02 -9.67
N PRO A 142 -5.97 18.91 -8.96
CA PRO A 142 -5.19 18.50 -7.81
C PRO A 142 -6.14 17.94 -6.75
N VAL A 143 -6.15 16.60 -6.61
CA VAL A 143 -6.69 15.90 -5.45
C VAL A 143 -6.29 16.70 -4.22
N SER A 144 -7.25 17.13 -3.41
CA SER A 144 -6.98 17.85 -2.17
C SER A 144 -5.88 17.11 -1.42
N ALA A 145 -4.68 17.68 -1.42
CA ALA A 145 -3.53 17.03 -0.82
C ALA A 145 -3.84 16.90 0.66
N ASN A 146 -4.01 15.67 1.13
CA ASN A 146 -4.19 15.41 2.55
C ASN A 146 -3.07 16.10 3.33
N LEU A 147 -3.43 16.88 4.34
CA LEU A 147 -2.46 17.65 5.12
C LEU A 147 -1.49 16.72 5.86
N PRO A 148 -0.22 17.08 6.02
CA PRO A 148 0.70 16.33 6.88
C PRO A 148 0.16 16.10 8.29
N LEU A 149 0.58 15.02 8.92
CA LEU A 149 0.22 14.71 10.31
C LEU A 149 0.68 15.84 11.23
N GLY A 150 -0.17 16.26 12.16
CA GLY A 150 0.15 17.28 13.16
C GLY A 150 -0.23 18.71 12.77
N VAL A 151 -0.60 18.97 11.50
CA VAL A 151 -0.95 20.32 11.04
C VAL A 151 -2.32 20.77 11.58
N ILE A 152 -3.33 19.92 11.45
CA ILE A 152 -4.66 20.12 12.03
C ILE A 152 -5.06 18.80 12.70
N ASP A 153 -5.41 18.85 13.98
CA ASP A 153 -5.68 17.67 14.81
C ASP A 153 -6.96 16.91 14.42
N LEU A 154 -7.93 17.62 13.81
CA LEU A 154 -9.21 17.08 13.35
C LEU A 154 -9.24 16.78 11.83
N THR A 155 -8.10 16.71 11.15
CA THR A 155 -8.05 16.34 9.73
C THR A 155 -8.66 14.94 9.50
N GLU A 156 -9.64 14.87 8.61
CA GLU A 156 -10.12 13.61 8.03
C GLU A 156 -9.27 13.30 6.79
N TYR A 157 -8.80 12.06 6.69
CA TYR A 157 -7.90 11.63 5.63
C TYR A 157 -8.59 10.66 4.69
N ASP A 158 -8.43 10.87 3.39
CA ASP A 158 -8.82 9.89 2.38
C ASP A 158 -7.85 8.71 2.34
N HIS A 159 -8.38 7.53 2.00
CA HIS A 159 -7.60 6.31 1.87
C HIS A 159 -7.98 5.55 0.61
N ILE A 160 -7.00 4.90 0.02
CA ILE A 160 -7.18 4.05 -1.17
C ILE A 160 -7.09 2.60 -0.72
N THR A 161 -8.01 1.77 -1.21
CA THR A 161 -8.00 0.33 -0.95
C THR A 161 -7.81 -0.43 -2.25
N VAL A 162 -6.78 -1.28 -2.29
CA VAL A 162 -6.52 -2.18 -3.42
C VAL A 162 -6.41 -3.61 -2.93
N ARG A 163 -6.77 -4.55 -3.80
CA ARG A 163 -6.49 -5.96 -3.58
C ARG A 163 -5.13 -6.27 -4.19
N ILE A 164 -4.23 -6.85 -3.39
CA ILE A 164 -2.89 -7.24 -3.84
C ILE A 164 -2.83 -8.76 -3.97
N ALA A 165 -2.37 -9.23 -5.12
CA ALA A 165 -2.21 -10.64 -5.42
C ALA A 165 -0.79 -11.14 -5.06
N PRO A 166 -0.58 -12.44 -4.83
CA PRO A 166 0.76 -12.98 -4.64
C PRO A 166 1.68 -12.60 -5.81
N GLY A 167 2.87 -12.10 -5.50
CA GLY A 167 3.83 -11.56 -6.46
C GLY A 167 3.70 -10.05 -6.70
N ASP A 168 2.60 -9.41 -6.30
CA ASP A 168 2.48 -7.96 -6.37
C ASP A 168 3.46 -7.28 -5.40
N VAL A 169 3.99 -6.12 -5.82
CA VAL A 169 4.93 -5.32 -5.03
C VAL A 169 4.36 -3.92 -4.84
N VAL A 170 4.40 -3.39 -3.63
CA VAL A 170 4.09 -1.99 -3.35
C VAL A 170 5.34 -1.32 -2.78
N LEU A 171 5.80 -0.27 -3.45
CA LEU A 171 6.92 0.55 -2.99
C LEU A 171 6.38 1.78 -2.27
N PHE A 172 6.89 1.99 -1.06
CA PHE A 172 6.75 3.22 -0.29
C PHE A 172 8.13 3.88 -0.25
N TYR A 173 8.18 5.20 -0.37
CA TYR A 173 9.45 5.91 -0.52
C TYR A 173 9.30 7.35 -0.05
N THR A 174 10.43 7.95 0.32
CA THR A 174 10.52 9.37 0.69
C THR A 174 10.78 10.24 -0.54
N ASP A 175 10.53 11.53 -0.41
CA ASP A 175 10.56 12.48 -1.52
C ASP A 175 11.92 12.57 -2.21
N SER A 176 13.02 12.31 -1.51
CA SER A 176 14.38 12.25 -2.08
C SER A 176 14.51 11.36 -3.33
N ILE A 177 13.64 10.37 -3.52
CA ILE A 177 13.56 9.58 -4.77
C ILE A 177 12.99 10.41 -5.93
N ILE A 178 11.84 11.06 -5.74
CA ILE A 178 11.16 11.80 -6.82
C ILE A 178 11.73 13.20 -7.00
N GLU A 179 12.34 13.77 -5.97
CA GLU A 179 13.00 15.06 -5.98
C GLU A 179 14.44 15.00 -6.51
N ALA A 180 14.95 13.80 -6.77
CA ALA A 180 16.19 13.58 -7.50
C ALA A 180 16.24 14.42 -8.78
N ARG A 181 17.32 15.19 -8.96
CA ARG A 181 17.55 16.04 -10.13
C ARG A 181 18.69 15.53 -10.97
N GLU A 182 18.50 15.49 -12.28
CA GLU A 182 19.62 15.29 -13.20
C GLU A 182 20.55 16.51 -13.23
N PRO A 183 21.78 16.42 -13.78
CA PRO A 183 22.70 17.56 -13.86
C PRO A 183 22.13 18.81 -14.56
N GLY A 184 21.12 18.65 -15.41
CA GLY A 184 20.36 19.73 -16.03
C GLY A 184 19.33 20.42 -15.12
N GLY A 185 19.16 19.95 -13.88
CA GLY A 185 18.25 20.49 -12.88
C GLY A 185 16.82 19.95 -12.94
N GLN A 186 16.47 19.16 -13.97
CA GLN A 186 15.16 18.55 -14.12
C GLN A 186 14.95 17.46 -13.07
N MET A 187 13.82 17.55 -12.38
CA MET A 187 13.41 16.61 -11.35
C MET A 187 12.82 15.33 -11.97
N LEU A 188 13.10 14.17 -11.36
CA LEU A 188 12.62 12.86 -11.80
C LEU A 188 11.07 12.80 -11.78
N GLY A 189 10.48 13.19 -10.66
CA GLY A 189 9.04 13.16 -10.42
C GLY A 189 8.43 11.75 -10.43
N GLU A 190 7.14 11.65 -10.10
CA GLU A 190 6.44 10.35 -10.03
C GLU A 190 6.40 9.62 -11.38
N ARG A 191 6.27 10.37 -12.49
CA ARG A 191 6.26 9.78 -13.84
C ARG A 191 7.61 9.17 -14.20
N GLY A 192 8.70 9.87 -13.91
CA GLY A 192 10.06 9.36 -14.15
C GLY A 192 10.35 8.14 -13.29
N LEU A 193 9.89 8.12 -12.03
CA LEU A 193 9.99 6.94 -11.16
C LEU A 193 9.27 5.72 -11.75
N VAL A 194 8.01 5.85 -12.19
CA VAL A 194 7.27 4.73 -12.78
C VAL A 194 7.93 4.21 -14.06
N GLN A 195 8.46 5.10 -14.90
CA GLN A 195 9.23 4.72 -16.09
C GLN A 195 10.49 3.94 -15.71
N MET A 196 11.27 4.46 -14.77
CA MET A 196 12.49 3.82 -14.28
C MET A 196 12.22 2.43 -13.72
N LEU A 197 11.12 2.27 -12.96
CA LEU A 197 10.68 0.99 -12.41
C LEU A 197 10.21 0.00 -13.49
N GLY A 198 9.70 0.49 -14.61
CA GLY A 198 9.29 -0.32 -15.76
C GLY A 198 10.45 -1.11 -16.39
N ASP A 199 11.68 -0.63 -16.23
CA ASP A 199 12.90 -1.29 -16.71
C ASP A 199 13.49 -2.30 -15.72
N LEU A 200 12.95 -2.38 -14.49
CA LEU A 200 13.50 -3.20 -13.41
C LEU A 200 12.71 -4.49 -13.21
N ASP A 201 13.42 -5.57 -12.85
CA ASP A 201 12.78 -6.84 -12.51
C ASP A 201 12.16 -6.82 -11.11
N ALA A 202 10.84 -6.64 -11.06
CA ALA A 202 10.07 -6.62 -9.82
C ALA A 202 10.00 -7.99 -9.10
N LYS A 203 10.40 -9.09 -9.74
CA LYS A 203 10.34 -10.45 -9.15
C LYS A 203 11.42 -10.71 -8.11
N ARG A 204 12.42 -9.82 -8.01
CA ARG A 204 13.52 -9.90 -7.04
C ARG A 204 13.53 -8.63 -6.19
N PRO A 205 12.68 -8.53 -5.15
CA PRO A 205 12.40 -7.28 -4.45
C PRO A 205 13.62 -6.63 -3.78
N GLN A 206 14.55 -7.44 -3.25
CA GLN A 206 15.83 -6.94 -2.72
C GLN A 206 16.67 -6.27 -3.81
N ASP A 207 16.82 -6.95 -4.95
CA ASP A 207 17.55 -6.40 -6.08
C ASP A 207 16.81 -5.22 -6.71
N LEU A 208 15.48 -5.20 -6.67
CA LEU A 208 14.65 -4.10 -7.16
C LEU A 208 14.95 -2.81 -6.38
N VAL A 209 14.95 -2.88 -5.05
CA VAL A 209 15.24 -1.70 -4.21
C VAL A 209 16.66 -1.20 -4.47
N ARG A 210 17.66 -2.10 -4.49
CA ARG A 210 19.04 -1.71 -4.78
C ARG A 210 19.19 -1.11 -6.18
N GLN A 211 18.63 -1.77 -7.20
CA GLN A 211 18.66 -1.27 -8.57
C GLN A 211 17.98 0.09 -8.70
N LEU A 212 16.85 0.31 -8.00
CA LEU A 212 16.19 1.61 -7.99
C LEU A 212 17.12 2.69 -7.41
N VAL A 213 17.73 2.43 -6.26
CA VAL A 213 18.67 3.37 -5.62
C VAL A 213 19.85 3.67 -6.55
N ASP A 214 20.44 2.65 -7.17
CA ASP A 214 21.56 2.81 -8.11
C ASP A 214 21.14 3.63 -9.35
N ARG A 215 19.93 3.42 -9.86
CA ARG A 215 19.38 4.15 -11.02
C ARG A 215 19.07 5.60 -10.68
N VAL A 216 18.56 5.88 -9.48
CA VAL A 216 18.35 7.24 -8.98
C VAL A 216 19.70 7.95 -8.76
N ALA A 217 20.70 7.28 -8.20
CA ALA A 217 22.04 7.83 -8.05
C ALA A 217 22.68 8.16 -9.42
N ALA A 218 22.53 7.26 -10.40
CA ALA A 218 22.98 7.50 -11.76
C ALA A 218 22.23 8.65 -12.44
N PHE A 219 20.91 8.76 -12.23
CA PHE A 219 20.09 9.88 -12.73
C PHE A 219 20.60 11.23 -12.21
N ARG A 220 21.04 11.28 -10.94
CA ARG A 220 21.64 12.47 -10.31
C ARG A 220 23.10 12.73 -10.69
N GLY A 221 23.65 12.00 -11.67
CA GLY A 221 25.05 12.13 -12.08
C GLY A 221 26.06 11.72 -11.00
N GLY A 222 25.66 10.87 -10.05
CA GLY A 222 26.50 10.40 -8.95
C GLY A 222 26.59 11.33 -7.74
N GLN A 223 25.78 12.40 -7.69
CA GLN A 223 25.71 13.27 -6.51
C GLN A 223 25.03 12.56 -5.32
N GLU A 224 25.42 12.94 -4.10
CA GLU A 224 24.83 12.50 -2.82
C GLU A 224 23.42 13.10 -2.63
N PRO A 225 22.42 12.38 -2.08
CA PRO A 225 21.08 12.89 -1.78
C PRO A 225 21.13 14.15 -0.95
N ASP A 226 20.21 15.07 -1.24
CA ASP A 226 20.06 16.32 -0.49
C ASP A 226 19.21 16.13 0.79
N ASP A 227 18.70 14.91 1.01
CA ASP A 227 17.86 14.53 2.15
C ASP A 227 17.98 13.01 2.44
N ASP A 228 17.32 12.54 3.50
CA ASP A 228 17.20 11.13 3.84
C ASP A 228 16.57 10.32 2.70
N LEU A 229 17.19 9.18 2.39
CA LEU A 229 16.70 8.27 1.35
C LEU A 229 16.16 7.00 1.97
N THR A 230 14.84 6.83 1.93
CA THR A 230 14.17 5.62 2.39
C THR A 230 13.29 5.02 1.29
N VAL A 231 13.44 3.71 1.08
CA VAL A 231 12.60 2.89 0.19
C VAL A 231 12.21 1.62 0.93
N LEU A 232 10.91 1.34 0.97
CA LEU A 232 10.33 0.10 1.47
C LEU A 232 9.59 -0.62 0.34
N ALA A 233 9.99 -1.85 0.05
CA ALA A 233 9.26 -2.76 -0.82
C ALA A 233 8.46 -3.77 -0.02
N MET A 234 7.14 -3.72 -0.16
CA MET A 234 6.21 -4.71 0.38
C MET A 234 5.79 -5.68 -0.71
N VAL A 235 6.05 -6.97 -0.50
CA VAL A 235 5.80 -8.03 -1.48
C VAL A 235 4.71 -8.94 -0.94
N CYS A 236 3.63 -9.12 -1.70
CA CYS A 236 2.58 -10.05 -1.30
C CYS A 236 3.03 -11.49 -1.58
N THR A 237 3.19 -12.30 -0.54
CA THR A 237 3.62 -13.71 -0.68
C THR A 237 2.44 -14.67 -0.83
N GLY A 238 1.24 -14.22 -0.44
CA GLY A 238 0.05 -15.07 -0.38
C GLY A 238 0.06 -16.10 0.76
N GLN A 239 1.11 -16.12 1.60
CA GLN A 239 1.19 -17.02 2.74
C GLN A 239 0.16 -16.62 3.81
N LYS A 240 -0.77 -17.51 4.14
CA LYS A 240 -1.78 -17.23 5.17
C LYS A 240 -1.32 -17.77 6.51
N PRO A 241 -1.47 -17.01 7.62
CA PRO A 241 -1.17 -17.55 8.94
C PRO A 241 -2.05 -18.79 9.19
N PRO A 242 -1.55 -19.82 9.90
CA PRO A 242 -2.33 -21.01 10.22
C PRO A 242 -3.58 -20.63 11.01
N ARG A 243 -4.77 -21.06 10.56
CA ARG A 243 -6.06 -20.70 11.17
C ARG A 243 -6.76 -21.93 11.79
N PRO A 244 -7.10 -21.93 13.08
CA PRO A 244 -8.14 -22.80 13.62
C PRO A 244 -9.49 -22.52 12.96
N VAL A 245 -10.25 -23.56 12.59
CA VAL A 245 -11.51 -23.46 11.82
C VAL A 245 -12.54 -22.50 12.45
N ARG A 246 -12.60 -22.44 13.80
CA ARG A 246 -13.49 -21.55 14.56
C ARG A 246 -13.23 -20.06 14.34
N GLU A 247 -12.01 -19.68 14.00
CA GLU A 247 -11.63 -18.27 13.82
C GLU A 247 -11.96 -17.73 12.43
N LYS A 248 -12.08 -18.61 11.42
CA LYS A 248 -12.47 -18.25 10.05
C LYS A 248 -13.86 -17.59 9.99
N MET A 249 -14.75 -17.98 10.90
CA MET A 249 -16.11 -17.45 11.04
C MET A 249 -16.16 -16.12 11.83
N ARG A 250 -15.26 -15.92 12.80
CA ARG A 250 -15.15 -14.66 13.57
C ARG A 250 -14.49 -13.53 12.76
N SER A 251 -13.49 -13.83 11.94
CA SER A 251 -12.81 -12.80 11.13
C SER A 251 -13.69 -12.29 9.99
N SER A 252 -14.44 -13.18 9.35
CA SER A 252 -15.40 -12.81 8.31
C SER A 252 -16.55 -11.98 8.88
N THR A 253 -17.02 -12.28 10.11
CA THR A 253 -18.02 -11.45 10.79
C THR A 253 -17.47 -10.13 11.31
N LEU A 254 -16.22 -10.04 11.76
CA LEU A 254 -15.61 -8.75 12.13
C LEU A 254 -15.42 -7.84 10.92
N PHE A 255 -14.91 -8.39 9.81
CA PHE A 255 -14.80 -7.66 8.54
C PHE A 255 -16.19 -7.25 8.03
N ALA A 256 -17.17 -8.18 8.01
CA ALA A 256 -18.54 -7.87 7.62
C ALA A 256 -19.19 -6.84 8.57
N ARG A 257 -18.90 -6.84 9.87
CA ARG A 257 -19.40 -5.84 10.81
C ARG A 257 -18.75 -4.47 10.60
N ALA A 258 -17.46 -4.41 10.32
CA ALA A 258 -16.79 -3.16 9.93
C ALA A 258 -17.40 -2.62 8.62
N LEU A 259 -17.65 -3.51 7.66
CA LEU A 259 -18.32 -3.20 6.39
C LEU A 259 -19.78 -2.72 6.59
N ILE A 260 -20.55 -3.41 7.44
CA ILE A 260 -21.96 -3.08 7.74
C ILE A 260 -22.08 -1.79 8.55
N ALA A 261 -21.21 -1.57 9.55
CA ALA A 261 -21.16 -0.32 10.29
C ALA A 261 -20.90 0.87 9.34
N ARG A 262 -20.02 0.67 8.35
CA ARG A 262 -19.70 1.67 7.33
C ARG A 262 -20.84 1.93 6.34
N LEU A 263 -21.59 0.90 5.94
CA LEU A 263 -22.81 1.05 5.12
C LEU A 263 -23.90 1.87 5.83
N ARG A 264 -23.85 1.94 7.17
CA ARG A 264 -24.82 2.67 7.98
C ARG A 264 -24.49 4.15 8.17
N ASP A 265 -23.20 4.53 8.08
CA ASP A 265 -22.70 5.88 8.37
C ASP A 265 -22.46 6.76 7.13
N GLY A 266 -22.64 6.24 5.91
CA GLY A 266 -22.76 7.05 4.69
C GLY A 266 -21.53 7.86 4.24
N ARG A 267 -20.35 7.66 4.85
CA ARG A 267 -19.09 8.34 4.44
C ARG A 267 -18.29 7.48 3.46
N THR A 268 -18.03 8.07 2.30
CA THR A 268 -17.21 7.69 1.12
C THR A 268 -17.06 6.19 0.75
N PRO A 269 -17.33 5.82 -0.52
CA PRO A 269 -17.40 4.43 -0.95
C PRO A 269 -16.02 3.77 -0.91
N VAL A 270 -15.95 2.57 -0.33
CA VAL A 270 -14.97 1.60 -0.80
C VAL A 270 -15.38 1.27 -2.23
N PRO A 271 -14.50 1.31 -3.25
CA PRO A 271 -14.86 0.79 -4.55
C PRO A 271 -15.25 -0.68 -4.35
N TRP A 272 -16.50 -0.98 -4.64
CA TRP A 272 -16.98 -2.35 -4.67
C TRP A 272 -16.05 -3.11 -5.62
N PRO A 273 -15.40 -4.21 -5.21
CA PRO A 273 -14.87 -5.13 -6.21
C PRO A 273 -16.07 -5.53 -7.07
N GLU A 274 -15.96 -5.46 -8.39
CA GLU A 274 -17.00 -5.93 -9.31
C GLU A 274 -17.46 -7.33 -8.88
N VAL A 275 -18.58 -7.39 -8.18
CA VAL A 275 -19.25 -8.64 -7.86
C VAL A 275 -20.04 -9.00 -9.10
N SER A 276 -19.35 -9.39 -10.17
CA SER A 276 -20.03 -10.09 -11.25
C SER A 276 -20.55 -11.41 -10.67
N VAL A 277 -21.86 -11.63 -10.77
CA VAL A 277 -22.56 -12.82 -10.23
C VAL A 277 -21.93 -14.13 -10.73
N VAL A 278 -21.18 -14.07 -11.84
CA VAL A 278 -20.38 -15.16 -12.42
C VAL A 278 -19.23 -15.61 -11.49
N ASN A 279 -18.63 -14.72 -10.71
CA ASN A 279 -17.52 -15.05 -9.80
C ASN A 279 -17.95 -15.50 -8.41
N MET A 280 -19.10 -15.04 -7.89
CA MET A 280 -19.65 -15.56 -6.62
C MET A 280 -20.12 -17.01 -6.75
N LEU A 281 -20.75 -17.36 -7.87
CA LEU A 281 -21.23 -18.71 -8.11
C LEU A 281 -20.11 -19.69 -8.47
N GLY A 282 -18.91 -19.24 -8.86
CA GLY A 282 -17.77 -20.12 -9.13
C GLY A 282 -17.35 -20.98 -7.92
N ALA A 283 -17.48 -20.45 -6.70
CA ALA A 283 -17.20 -21.17 -5.46
C ALA A 283 -18.29 -22.19 -5.08
N PHE A 284 -19.53 -21.97 -5.53
CA PHE A 284 -20.68 -22.85 -5.27
C PHE A 284 -20.95 -23.87 -6.39
N ILE A 285 -20.56 -23.59 -7.64
CA ILE A 285 -20.73 -24.47 -8.80
C ILE A 285 -19.59 -25.50 -8.91
N ARG A 286 -18.34 -25.16 -8.53
CA ARG A 286 -17.21 -26.11 -8.58
C ARG A 286 -17.43 -27.41 -7.76
N PRO A 287 -18.08 -27.38 -6.58
CA PRO A 287 -18.44 -28.60 -5.85
C PRO A 287 -19.65 -29.33 -6.44
N ILE A 288 -20.65 -28.61 -6.96
CA ILE A 288 -21.88 -29.19 -7.53
C ILE A 288 -21.56 -29.93 -8.84
N ASN A 289 -20.73 -29.33 -9.70
CA ASN A 289 -20.34 -29.93 -10.97
C ASN A 289 -19.42 -31.16 -10.79
N ARG A 290 -18.59 -31.19 -9.73
CA ARG A 290 -17.82 -32.39 -9.35
C ARG A 290 -18.67 -33.51 -8.75
N ARG A 291 -19.82 -33.18 -8.16
CA ARG A 291 -20.69 -34.15 -7.47
C ARG A 291 -21.82 -34.68 -8.36
N TRP A 292 -22.18 -33.95 -9.42
CA TRP A 292 -23.29 -34.31 -10.34
C TRP A 292 -22.87 -34.48 -11.81
N GLY A 293 -21.64 -34.14 -12.21
CA GLY A 293 -21.16 -34.29 -13.59
C GLY A 293 -20.81 -35.72 -14.04
N GLY A 294 -21.13 -36.73 -13.24
CA GLY A 294 -20.82 -38.14 -13.49
C GLY A 294 -21.98 -38.93 -14.09
N ARG A 295 -22.64 -38.44 -15.15
CA ARG A 295 -23.44 -39.21 -16.13
C ARG A 295 -24.24 -38.25 -17.00
N LEU A 296 -23.72 -37.82 -18.14
CA LEU A 296 -24.51 -37.64 -19.36
C LEU A 296 -23.59 -37.92 -20.54
N ARG A 297 -24.05 -38.84 -21.39
CA ARG A 297 -23.35 -39.51 -22.49
C ARG A 297 -23.24 -38.60 -23.72
N GLU A 298 -22.29 -38.99 -24.57
CA GLU A 298 -22.17 -38.73 -26.00
C GLU A 298 -23.52 -38.59 -26.73
N GLY A 299 -23.60 -37.65 -27.68
CA GLY A 299 -24.73 -37.54 -28.59
C GLY A 299 -24.75 -36.28 -29.46
N GLU A 300 -24.19 -36.44 -30.67
CA GLU A 300 -24.54 -35.75 -31.92
C GLU A 300 -24.20 -34.27 -32.16
N VAL A 301 -23.16 -34.14 -32.99
CA VAL A 301 -22.97 -33.15 -34.04
C VAL A 301 -24.24 -32.98 -34.88
N ARG A 302 -24.68 -31.72 -35.10
CA ARG A 302 -25.30 -31.32 -36.38
C ARG A 302 -24.98 -29.86 -36.72
N THR A 303 -24.29 -29.73 -37.83
CA THR A 303 -24.00 -28.55 -38.65
C THR A 303 -25.26 -27.82 -39.11
N GLY A 304 -25.18 -26.50 -39.25
CA GLY A 304 -26.21 -25.70 -39.93
C GLY A 304 -25.82 -24.24 -40.10
N ALA A 305 -25.05 -23.96 -41.15
CA ALA A 305 -24.82 -22.62 -41.66
C ALA A 305 -26.11 -22.04 -42.28
N ALA A 306 -26.39 -20.75 -42.08
CA ALA A 306 -27.07 -19.92 -43.08
C ALA A 306 -26.88 -18.42 -42.78
N ALA A 307 -26.41 -17.73 -43.81
CA ALA A 307 -26.20 -16.30 -43.89
C ALA A 307 -27.53 -15.50 -43.92
N ARG A 308 -27.47 -14.22 -43.52
CA ARG A 308 -27.84 -13.06 -44.38
C ARG A 308 -27.60 -11.72 -43.66
N ARG A 309 -26.88 -10.83 -44.35
CA ARG A 309 -26.73 -9.38 -44.12
C ARG A 309 -28.01 -8.61 -44.61
N PRO A 310 -28.00 -7.27 -44.78
CA PRO A 310 -28.27 -6.26 -43.76
C PRO A 310 -29.41 -5.29 -44.21
N ARG A 311 -29.81 -4.35 -43.35
CA ARG A 311 -30.11 -2.96 -43.73
C ARG A 311 -29.78 -2.07 -42.54
#